data_AF-A0A645HCM2-F1
#
_entry.id   AF-A0A645HCM2-F1
#
_cell.length_a   1.000
_cell.length_b   1.000
_cell.length_c   1.000
_cell.angle_alpha   90.00
_cell.angle_beta   90.00
_cell.angle_gamma   90.00
#
_symmetry.space_group_name_H-M   'P 1'
#
loop_
_entity.id
_entity.type
_entity.pdbx_description
1 polymer ?
#
loop_
_entity_poly.entity_id
_entity_poly.type
_entity_poly.pdbx_seq_one_letter_code
_entity_poly.pdbx_strand_id
1 'polypeptide(L)'
;MEINARWNIAPRGKRKVATVTLTNPSDKIAFFIEMRVTGQDRETVLPVVWSDNYISLLPNETRTFEAVFTSDEADDKLAITYKGFNVK
;
A
#
# COMPACT_ATOMS: atom_id res chain seq x y z
N MET A 1 9.54 11.66 -7.15
CA MET A 1 8.39 11.75 -8.07
C MET A 1 7.16 11.43 -7.26
N GLU A 2 6.03 12.02 -7.63
CA GLU A 2 4.75 11.68 -7.03
C GLU A 2 4.16 10.48 -7.77
N ILE A 3 3.51 9.59 -7.03
CA ILE A 3 2.64 8.56 -7.58
C ILE A 3 1.21 8.80 -7.08
N ASN A 4 0.22 8.38 -7.85
CA ASN A 4 -1.15 8.43 -7.39
C ASN A 4 -1.46 7.12 -6.64
N ALA A 5 -1.89 7.23 -5.39
CA ALA A 5 -2.27 6.11 -4.56
C ALA A 5 -3.74 6.22 -4.15
N ARG A 6 -4.45 5.09 -4.25
CA ARG A 6 -5.80 4.94 -3.71
C ARG A 6 -5.90 3.58 -3.02
N TRP A 7 -6.62 3.50 -1.91
CA TRP A 7 -6.82 2.25 -1.21
C TRP A 7 -8.18 2.18 -0.55
N ASN A 8 -8.62 0.95 -0.28
CA ASN A 8 -9.78 0.64 0.54
C ASN A 8 -9.41 -0.50 1.50
N ILE A 9 -9.90 -0.43 2.74
CA ILE A 9 -9.73 -1.50 3.72
C ILE A 9 -11.11 -2.06 4.04
N ALA A 10 -11.24 -3.39 4.00
CA ALA A 10 -12.50 -4.07 4.28
C ALA A 10 -12.28 -5.33 5.13
N PRO A 11 -13.25 -5.71 5.97
CA PRO A 11 -13.21 -6.97 6.70
C PRO A 11 -13.36 -8.17 5.75
N ARG A 12 -12.62 -9.25 6.03
CA ARG A 12 -12.72 -10.57 5.40
C ARG A 12 -12.65 -11.65 6.47
N GLY A 13 -13.79 -11.98 7.05
CA GLY A 13 -13.88 -12.89 8.19
C GLY A 13 -13.17 -12.30 9.42
N LYS A 14 -12.23 -13.05 10.01
CA LYS A 14 -11.41 -12.59 11.15
C LYS A 14 -10.22 -11.70 10.76
N ARG A 15 -10.05 -11.39 9.48
CA ARG A 15 -8.95 -10.59 8.94
C ARG A 15 -9.47 -9.33 8.26
N LYS A 16 -8.56 -8.43 7.94
CA LYS A 16 -8.80 -7.27 7.07
C LYS A 16 -8.02 -7.42 5.77
N VAL A 17 -8.56 -6.85 4.71
CA VAL A 17 -7.93 -6.79 3.40
C VAL A 17 -7.83 -5.33 2.98
N ALA A 18 -6.62 -4.87 2.70
CA ALA A 18 -6.39 -3.60 2.01
C ALA A 18 -6.20 -3.87 0.51
N THR A 19 -7.00 -3.23 -0.33
CA THR A 19 -6.80 -3.20 -1.78
C THR A 19 -6.17 -1.86 -2.14
N VAL A 20 -4.94 -1.89 -2.64
CA VAL A 20 -4.12 -0.70 -2.94
C VAL A 20 -3.91 -0.60 -4.44
N THR A 21 -4.25 0.53 -5.06
CA THR A 21 -3.91 0.81 -6.46
C THR A 21 -2.90 1.94 -6.50
N LEU A 22 -1.76 1.68 -7.15
CA LEU A 22 -0.72 2.66 -7.41
C LEU A 22 -0.64 2.93 -8.91
N THR A 23 -0.54 4.20 -9.28
CA THR A 23 -0.33 4.65 -10.66
C THR A 23 0.91 5.54 -10.72
N ASN A 24 1.80 5.26 -11.65
CA ASN A 24 2.92 6.13 -12.00
C ASN A 24 2.53 7.01 -13.21
N PRO A 25 2.11 8.27 -13.03
CA PRO A 25 1.71 9.14 -14.14
C PRO A 25 2.92 9.77 -14.88
N SER A 26 4.15 9.46 -14.47
CA SER A 26 5.35 10.09 -15.01
C SER A 26 5.95 9.31 -16.18
N ASP A 27 6.93 9.93 -16.84
CA ASP A 27 7.76 9.35 -17.91
C ASP A 27 8.98 8.57 -17.39
N LYS A 28 9.15 8.45 -16.06
CA LYS A 28 10.28 7.80 -15.39
C LYS A 28 9.81 6.58 -14.60
N ILE A 29 10.69 5.62 -14.36
CA ILE A 29 10.38 4.46 -13.49
C ILE A 29 10.22 4.94 -12.04
N ALA A 30 9.11 4.56 -11.40
CA ALA A 30 8.95 4.68 -9.96
C ALA A 30 9.56 3.43 -9.32
N PHE A 31 10.71 3.60 -8.66
CA PHE A 31 11.61 2.49 -8.34
C PHE A 31 11.52 2.06 -6.88
N PHE A 32 11.41 0.73 -6.69
CA PHE A 32 11.53 0.03 -5.41
C PHE A 32 10.63 0.59 -4.30
N ILE A 33 9.32 0.56 -4.56
CA ILE A 33 8.26 1.05 -3.68
C ILE A 33 7.93 -0.02 -2.64
N GLU A 34 8.18 0.30 -1.38
CA GLU A 34 7.69 -0.42 -0.21
C GLU A 34 6.33 0.15 0.20
N MET A 35 5.34 -0.73 0.39
CA MET A 35 4.03 -0.41 0.94
C MET A 35 3.88 -0.98 2.35
N ARG A 36 3.24 -0.21 3.25
CA ARG A 36 2.97 -0.62 4.62
C ARG A 36 1.52 -0.33 4.98
N VAL A 37 0.92 -1.24 5.74
CA VAL A 37 -0.30 -0.96 6.51
C VAL A 37 0.14 -0.36 7.83
N THR A 38 -0.34 0.82 8.18
CA THR A 38 0.03 1.49 9.44
C THR A 38 -1.18 1.78 10.31
N GLY A 39 -1.01 1.66 11.62
CA GLY A 39 -2.01 2.04 12.62
C GLY A 39 -1.98 3.54 12.95
N GLN A 40 -2.75 3.92 13.97
CA GLN A 40 -2.89 5.32 14.41
C GLN A 40 -1.55 5.98 14.82
N ASP A 41 -0.61 5.20 15.33
CA ASP A 41 0.74 5.62 15.76
C ASP A 41 1.76 5.70 14.59
N ARG A 42 1.33 5.38 13.37
CA ARG A 42 2.17 5.20 12.16
C ARG A 42 3.15 4.02 12.27
N GLU A 43 3.00 3.14 13.25
CA GLU A 43 3.72 1.89 13.28
C GLU A 43 3.13 0.91 12.27
N THR A 44 3.99 0.00 11.81
CA THR A 44 3.56 -1.02 10.83
C THR A 44 2.72 -2.07 11.53
N VAL A 45 1.53 -2.32 11.01
CA VAL A 45 0.67 -3.40 11.47
C VAL A 45 1.28 -4.74 11.07
N LEU A 46 1.52 -5.60 12.05
CA LEU A 46 2.08 -6.93 11.87
C LEU A 46 1.23 -7.99 12.59
N PRO A 47 1.11 -9.21 12.03
CA PRO A 47 1.63 -9.64 10.73
C PRO A 47 0.77 -9.13 9.56
N VAL A 48 1.41 -8.88 8.41
CA VAL A 48 0.75 -8.54 7.15
C VAL A 48 1.35 -9.38 6.01
N VAL A 49 0.48 -9.88 5.13
CA VAL A 49 0.88 -10.63 3.92
C VAL A 49 0.44 -9.84 2.70
N TRP A 50 1.39 -9.47 1.86
CA TRP A 50 1.16 -8.75 0.61
C TRP A 50 1.13 -9.71 -0.58
N SER A 51 0.24 -9.46 -1.55
CA SER A 51 0.24 -10.13 -2.85
C SER A 51 1.52 -9.84 -3.64
N ASP A 52 2.07 -8.64 -3.49
CA ASP A 52 3.34 -8.18 -4.03
C ASP A 52 3.75 -6.91 -3.25
N ASN A 53 5.05 -6.67 -3.09
CA ASN A 53 5.60 -5.52 -2.38
C ASN A 53 7.07 -5.32 -2.81
N TYR A 54 7.67 -4.15 -2.55
CA TYR A 54 9.00 -3.79 -3.07
C TYR A 54 9.04 -3.77 -4.61
N ILE A 55 7.97 -3.23 -5.19
CA ILE A 55 7.73 -3.23 -6.64
C ILE A 55 8.37 -2.03 -7.33
N SER A 56 8.41 -2.06 -8.66
CA SER A 56 8.65 -0.86 -9.47
C SER A 56 7.52 -0.69 -10.48
N LEU A 57 7.12 0.56 -10.75
CA LEU A 57 6.13 0.89 -11.76
C LEU A 57 6.80 1.57 -12.95
N LEU A 58 6.56 1.04 -14.13
CA LEU A 58 6.98 1.65 -15.39
C LEU A 58 6.21 2.96 -15.66
N PRO A 59 6.67 3.80 -16.60
CA PRO A 59 5.94 4.99 -17.02
C PRO A 59 4.49 4.67 -17.39
N ASN A 60 3.55 5.46 -16.86
CA ASN A 60 2.09 5.32 -17.06
C ASN A 60 1.48 4.00 -16.53
N GLU A 61 2.25 3.19 -15.81
CA GLU A 61 1.76 1.91 -15.31
C GLU A 61 0.83 2.10 -14.10
N THR A 62 -0.25 1.32 -14.09
CA THR A 62 -1.16 1.19 -12.94
C THR A 62 -1.24 -0.27 -12.53
N ARG A 63 -1.05 -0.55 -11.24
CA ARG A 63 -1.19 -1.89 -10.66
C ARG A 63 -2.01 -1.85 -9.38
N THR A 64 -2.68 -2.96 -9.10
CA THR A 64 -3.45 -3.17 -7.87
C THR A 64 -2.86 -4.33 -7.07
N PHE A 65 -2.77 -4.14 -5.76
CA PHE A 65 -2.18 -5.04 -4.80
C PHE A 65 -3.15 -5.29 -3.64
N GLU A 66 -3.04 -6.47 -3.02
CA GLU A 66 -3.76 -6.80 -1.79
C GLU A 66 -2.80 -6.99 -0.62
N ALA A 67 -3.19 -6.52 0.56
CA ALA A 67 -2.57 -6.85 1.84
C ALA A 67 -3.60 -7.48 2.78
N VAL A 68 -3.26 -8.62 3.36
CA VAL A 68 -4.11 -9.34 4.32
C VAL A 68 -3.46 -9.30 5.70
N PHE A 69 -4.17 -8.80 6.70
CA PHE A 69 -3.65 -8.58 8.04
C PHE A 69 -4.74 -8.71 9.12
N THR A 70 -4.32 -8.64 10.38
CA THR A 70 -5.20 -8.58 11.56
C THR A 70 -4.87 -7.32 12.35
N SER A 71 -5.91 -6.59 12.76
CA SER A 71 -5.78 -5.41 13.64
C SER A 71 -7.10 -5.19 14.37
N ASP A 72 -7.01 -4.80 15.64
CA ASP A 72 -8.16 -4.44 16.49
C ASP A 72 -8.56 -2.97 16.32
N GLU A 73 -7.76 -2.17 15.60
CA GLU A 73 -8.11 -0.78 15.29
C GLU A 73 -9.28 -0.72 14.31
N ALA A 74 -10.05 0.37 14.35
CA ALA A 74 -11.09 0.63 13.37
C ALA A 74 -10.49 0.92 11.98
N ASP A 75 -11.25 0.68 10.90
CA ASP A 75 -10.76 0.80 9.52
C ASP A 75 -10.30 2.23 9.17
N ASP A 76 -10.93 3.24 9.76
CA ASP A 76 -10.62 4.66 9.58
C ASP A 76 -9.33 5.11 10.30
N LYS A 77 -8.82 4.29 11.22
CA LYS A 77 -7.53 4.50 11.88
C LYS A 77 -6.37 3.87 11.15
N LEU A 78 -6.66 2.99 10.19
CA LEU A 78 -5.67 2.29 9.39
C LEU A 78 -5.40 3.06 8.11
N ALA A 79 -4.13 3.13 7.73
CA ALA A 79 -3.70 3.79 6.50
C ALA A 79 -2.74 2.91 5.70
N ILE A 80 -2.59 3.26 4.42
CA ILE A 80 -1.49 2.76 3.59
C ILE A 80 -0.46 3.86 3.47
N THR A 81 0.76 3.56 3.89
CA THR A 81 1.92 4.40 3.62
C THR A 81 2.81 3.71 2.60
N TYR A 82 3.54 4.50 1.82
CA TYR A 82 4.46 3.99 0.83
C TYR A 82 5.72 4.84 0.79
N LYS A 83 6.84 4.22 0.41
CA LYS A 83 8.10 4.89 0.17
C LYS A 83 8.85 4.19 -0.94
N GLY A 84 9.41 4.94 -1.87
CA GLY A 84 10.28 4.39 -2.92
C GLY A 84 11.64 5.06 -2.92
N PHE A 85 12.57 4.52 -3.70
CA PHE A 85 13.90 5.11 -3.85
C PHE A 85 13.83 6.53 -4.41
N ASN A 86 12.96 6.74 -5.41
CA ASN A 86 12.74 8.03 -6.04
C ASN A 86 11.27 8.49 -5.93
N VAL A 87 10.45 7.86 -5.08
CA VAL A 87 9.06 8.22 -4.81
C VAL A 87 8.99 8.99 -3.50
N LYS A 88 8.31 10.13 -3.51
CA LYS A 88 8.09 10.97 -2.32
C LYS A 88 6.71 10.72 -1.72
#